data_AF-A0A256ZSW0-F1
#
_entry.id   AF-A0A256ZSW0-F1
#
_cell.length_a   1.000
_cell.length_b   1.000
_cell.length_c   1.000
_cell.angle_alpha   90.00
_cell.angle_beta   90.00
_cell.angle_gamma   90.00
#
_symmetry.space_group_name_H-M   'P 1'
#
loop_
_entity.id
_entity.type
_entity.pdbx_description
1 polymer ?
#
loop_
_entity_poly.entity_id
_entity_poly.type
_entity_poly.pdbx_seq_one_letter_code
_entity_poly.pdbx_strand_id
1 'polypeptide(L)' 'MAWRILDIGIVDGPTSTSIFEAVGIKCSRGVSPNTIIFWRVNPPCVYVGYHQIVKKEVNLETCKKLGFHVVRRILGGG' A
#
# COMPACT_ATOMS: atom_id res chain seq x y z
N MET A 1 -3.35 -17.22 21.07
CA MET A 1 -3.47 -16.32 19.90
C MET A 1 -2.33 -16.64 18.95
N ALA A 2 -2.62 -16.89 17.68
CA ALA A 2 -1.59 -17.10 16.66
C ALA A 2 -1.38 -15.80 15.87
N TRP A 3 -0.14 -15.51 15.51
CA TRP A 3 0.20 -14.47 14.54
C TRP A 3 0.50 -15.11 13.20
N ARG A 4 0.15 -14.41 12.11
CA ARG A 4 0.46 -14.82 10.73
C ARG A 4 1.53 -13.89 10.17
N ILE A 5 2.57 -14.47 9.58
CA ILE A 5 3.54 -13.73 8.78
C ILE A 5 3.22 -13.99 7.30
N LEU A 6 3.10 -12.92 6.52
CA LEU A 6 2.98 -12.99 5.06
C LEU A 6 4.17 -12.28 4.43
N ASP A 7 5.06 -13.03 3.79
CA ASP A 7 6.03 -12.46 2.84
C ASP A 7 5.42 -12.57 1.44
N ILE A 8 5.00 -11.44 0.87
CA ILE A 8 4.37 -11.38 -0.45
C ILE A 8 5.37 -11.08 -1.57
N GLY A 9 6.67 -11.02 -1.26
CA GLY A 9 7.72 -10.78 -2.25
C GLY A 9 7.68 -9.38 -2.85
N ILE A 10 7.92 -9.32 -4.16
CA ILE A 10 7.92 -8.08 -4.94
C ILE A 10 6.57 -8.00 -5.68
N VAL A 11 5.82 -6.92 -5.45
CA VAL A 11 4.54 -6.66 -6.10
C VAL A 11 4.46 -5.21 -6.59
N ASP A 12 3.50 -4.87 -7.44
CA ASP A 12 3.27 -3.48 -7.80
C ASP A 12 2.54 -2.71 -6.68
N GLY A 13 2.57 -1.37 -6.80
CA GLY A 13 1.92 -0.46 -5.86
C GLY A 13 0.44 -0.79 -5.63
N PRO A 14 -0.41 -0.85 -6.68
CA PRO A 14 -1.82 -1.20 -6.54
C PRO A 14 -2.07 -2.52 -5.79
N THR A 15 -1.37 -3.59 -6.17
CA THR A 15 -1.50 -4.93 -5.58
C THR A 15 -1.16 -4.92 -4.10
N SER A 16 -0.05 -4.28 -3.72
CA SER A 16 0.33 -4.16 -2.30
C SER A 16 -0.76 -3.46 -1.47
N THR A 17 -1.31 -2.34 -1.95
CA THR A 17 -2.41 -1.63 -1.26
C THR A 17 -3.67 -2.46 -1.13
N SER A 18 -4.05 -3.21 -2.16
CA SER A 18 -5.21 -4.12 -2.10
C SER A 18 -5.02 -5.23 -1.08
N ILE A 19 -3.80 -5.77 -0.95
CA ILE A 19 -3.47 -6.78 0.07
C ILE A 19 -3.58 -6.16 1.47
N PHE A 20 -3.06 -4.95 1.68
CA PHE A 20 -3.15 -4.29 2.99
C PHE A 20 -4.59 -4.03 3.40
N GLU A 21 -5.43 -3.55 2.48
CA GLU A 21 -6.85 -3.34 2.71
C GLU A 21 -7.56 -4.67 3.04
N ALA A 22 -7.37 -5.70 2.22
CA ALA A 22 -8.00 -6.99 2.43
C ALA A 22 -7.62 -7.62 3.78
N VAL A 23 -6.33 -7.59 4.14
CA VAL A 23 -5.86 -8.09 5.43
C VAL A 23 -6.42 -7.23 6.57
N GLY A 24 -6.39 -5.91 6.45
CA GLY A 24 -6.95 -5.00 7.45
C GLY A 24 -8.43 -5.26 7.74
N ILE A 25 -9.24 -5.42 6.70
CA ILE A 25 -10.68 -5.74 6.81
C ILE A 25 -10.90 -7.11 7.47
N LYS A 26 -10.09 -8.11 7.15
CA LYS A 26 -10.24 -9.47 7.70
C LYS A 26 -9.78 -9.54 9.15
N CYS A 27 -8.71 -8.85 9.51
CA CYS A 27 -8.26 -8.71 10.90
C CYS A 27 -9.30 -7.95 11.75
N SER A 28 -9.87 -6.85 11.24
CA SER A 28 -10.87 -6.06 12.00
C SER A 28 -12.16 -6.84 12.28
N ARG A 29 -12.50 -7.82 11.43
CA ARG A 29 -13.64 -8.73 11.62
C ARG A 29 -13.33 -9.96 12.46
N GLY A 30 -12.09 -10.12 12.94
CA GLY A 30 -11.67 -11.31 13.69
C GLY A 30 -11.62 -12.61 12.88
N VAL A 31 -11.72 -12.53 11.55
CA VAL A 31 -11.71 -13.71 10.65
C VAL A 31 -10.31 -14.04 10.12
N SER A 32 -9.31 -13.25 10.48
CA SER A 32 -7.90 -13.53 10.22
C SER A 32 -7.08 -13.32 11.49
N PRO A 33 -6.01 -14.11 11.71
CA PRO A 33 -5.05 -13.84 12.77
C PRO A 33 -4.40 -12.46 12.59
N ASN A 34 -3.91 -11.87 13.69
CA ASN A 34 -3.05 -10.69 13.61
C ASN A 34 -1.91 -10.97 12.63
N THR A 35 -1.73 -10.08 11.65
CA THR A 35 -0.88 -10.36 10.48
C THR A 35 0.23 -9.31 10.37
N ILE A 36 1.47 -9.78 10.23
CA ILE A 36 2.62 -8.97 9.82
C ILE A 36 2.88 -9.26 8.34
N ILE A 37 3.05 -8.22 7.53
CA ILE A 37 3.27 -8.33 6.09
C ILE A 37 4.65 -7.77 5.75
N PHE A 38 5.48 -8.55 5.07
CA PHE A 38 6.70 -8.10 4.40
C PHE A 38 6.44 -8.00 2.90
N TRP A 39 6.83 -6.87 2.31
CA TRP A 39 6.72 -6.67 0.87
C TRP A 39 7.83 -5.76 0.37
N ARG A 40 8.05 -5.83 -0.94
CA ARG A 40 8.86 -4.90 -1.72
C ARG A 40 8.01 -4.44 -2.90
N VAL A 41 8.25 -3.22 -3.38
CA VAL A 41 7.47 -2.66 -4.49
C VAL A 41 8.31 -2.51 -5.75
N ASN A 42 7.78 -2.97 -6.87
CA ASN A 42 8.35 -2.74 -8.20
C ASN A 42 7.21 -2.75 -9.25
N PRO A 43 7.10 -1.74 -10.14
CA PRO A 43 7.94 -0.54 -10.24
C PRO A 43 7.85 0.35 -8.99
N PRO A 44 8.84 1.24 -8.76
CA PRO A 44 8.81 2.15 -7.62
C PRO A 44 7.51 2.97 -7.62
N CYS A 45 6.97 3.24 -6.44
CA CYS A 45 5.73 4.01 -6.34
C CYS A 45 5.73 5.00 -5.17
N VAL A 46 4.94 6.05 -5.33
CA VAL A 46 4.59 6.99 -4.27
C VAL A 46 3.18 6.66 -3.77
N TYR A 47 3.05 6.30 -2.49
CA TYR A 47 1.75 6.10 -1.87
C TYR A 47 1.22 7.42 -1.30
N VAL A 48 0.05 7.83 -1.76
CA VAL A 48 -0.61 9.07 -1.33
C VAL A 48 -1.72 8.71 -0.34
N GLY A 49 -1.68 9.32 0.83
CA GLY A 49 -2.67 9.12 1.90
C GLY A 49 -4.08 9.52 1.46
N TYR A 50 -5.07 8.95 2.15
CA TYR A 50 -6.49 9.11 1.79
C TYR A 50 -6.93 10.58 1.70
N HIS A 51 -6.45 11.44 2.60
CA HIS A 51 -6.82 12.87 2.66
C HIS A 51 -5.85 13.81 1.93
N GLN A 52 -4.77 13.30 1.34
CA GLN A 52 -3.78 14.11 0.66
C GLN A 52 -4.24 14.54 -0.74
N ILE A 53 -3.93 15.79 -1.11
CA ILE A 53 -4.19 16.33 -2.44
C ILE A 53 -3.00 15.99 -3.32
N VAL A 54 -3.15 15.01 -4.21
CA VAL A 54 -2.04 14.45 -4.99
C VAL A 54 -1.16 15.50 -5.68
N LYS A 55 -1.77 16.55 -6.25
CA LYS A 55 -1.06 17.64 -6.95
C LYS A 55 -0.26 18.56 -6.04
N LYS A 56 -0.51 18.54 -4.72
CA LYS A 56 0.24 19.31 -3.71
C LYS A 56 1.36 18.49 -3.06
N GLU A 57 1.21 17.17 -3.02
CA GLU A 57 2.19 16.27 -2.38
C GLU A 57 3.23 15.71 -3.35
N VAL A 58 2.84 15.50 -4.62
CA VAL A 58 3.64 14.74 -5.58
C VAL A 58 3.82 15.50 -6.88
N ASN A 59 5.06 15.58 -7.36
CA ASN A 59 5.36 16.04 -8.71
C ASN A 59 5.02 14.93 -9.73
N LEU A 60 3.77 14.96 -10.21
CA LEU A 60 3.23 13.96 -11.15
C LEU A 60 4.01 13.88 -12.47
N GLU A 61 4.52 15.01 -12.96
CA GLU A 61 5.31 15.05 -14.19
C GLU A 61 6.64 14.30 -14.01
N THR A 62 7.33 14.53 -12.90
CA THR A 62 8.56 13.79 -12.58
C THR A 62 8.28 12.31 -12.36
N CYS A 63 7.21 11.96 -11.62
CA CYS A 63 6.83 10.55 -11.44
C CYS A 63 6.58 9.86 -12.78
N LYS A 64 5.84 10.49 -13.68
CA LYS A 64 5.58 9.96 -15.02
C LYS A 64 6.87 9.78 -15.81
N LYS A 65 7.78 10.77 -15.80
CA LYS A 65 9.06 10.71 -16.49
C LYS A 65 9.98 9.61 -15.98
N LEU A 66 9.98 9.37 -14.67
CA LEU A 66 10.83 8.37 -14.00
C LEU A 66 10.18 6.97 -13.93
N GLY A 67 8.94 6.81 -14.41
CA GLY A 67 8.22 5.53 -14.35
C GLY A 67 7.71 5.16 -12.95
N PHE A 68 7.53 6.13 -12.06
CA PHE A 68 6.97 5.91 -10.73
C PHE A 68 5.46 5.83 -10.79
N HIS A 69 4.89 4.79 -10.18
CA HIS A 69 3.46 4.72 -9.96
C HIS A 69 3.04 5.69 -8.84
N VAL A 70 1.84 6.26 -8.95
CA VAL A 70 1.25 7.09 -7.88
C VAL A 70 -0.04 6.43 -7.45
N VAL A 71 -0.09 5.96 -6.21
CA VAL A 71 -1.17 5.09 -5.72
C VAL A 71 -1.84 5.72 -4.50
N ARG A 72 -3.16 5.93 -4.56
CA ARG A 72 -3.91 6.38 -3.38
C ARG A 72 -4.23 5.19 -2.49
N ARG A 73 -3.87 5.27 -1.21
CA ARG A 73 -4.20 4.27 -0.20
C ARG A 73 -5.40 4.72 0.64
N ILE A 74 -6.18 3.74 1.12
CA ILE A 74 -7.31 3.97 2.04
C ILE A 74 -6.86 4.43 3.45
N LEU A 75 -5.55 4.38 3.71
CA LEU A 75 -4.93 4.73 4.97
C LEU A 75 -4.60 6.23 4.99
N GLY A 76 -4.74 6.84 6.17
CA GLY A 76 -4.25 8.21 6.42
C GLY A 76 -2.72 8.29 6.51
N GLY A 77 -2.21 9.52 6.68
CA GLY A 77 -0.79 9.85 6.80
C GLY A 77 -0.34 10.88 5.76
N GLY A 78 0.97 11.06 5.66
CA GLY A 78 1.66 11.85 4.64
C GLY A 78 3.11 11.41 4.52
#